data_AF-A0A7X8KSI7-F1
#
_entry.id   AF-A0A7X8KSI7-F1
#
_cell.length_a   1.000
_cell.length_b   1.000
_cell.length_c   1.000
_cell.angle_alpha   90.00
_cell.angle_beta   90.00
_cell.angle_gamma   90.00
#
_symmetry.space_group_name_H-M   'P 1'
#
loop_
_entity.id
_entity.type
_entity.pdbx_description
1 polymer ?
#
loop_
_entity_poly.entity_id
_entity_poly.type
_entity_poly.pdbx_seq_one_letter_code
_entity_poly.pdbx_strand_id
1 'polypeptide(L)'
;MKPKNIKSKNIKPKNIKPNKRILRTKLVAIILITLFIFVQFPLQAAPAGPVEICKLNVKLSDEADIEKIASASGGEILRTGPLNYLTLQFNDYGNNRQKVLALSGVLSAEWSKKYRIEQDLVTPSTKAGSYHDPYYSEQWNLKKIRAPELWAEGVTGRGIVVAVVD
;
A
#
# COMPACT_ATOMS: atom_id res chain seq x y z
N MET A 1 41.82 -3.35 -62.94
CA MET A 1 42.58 -4.61 -63.04
C MET A 1 41.66 -5.77 -62.64
N LYS A 2 41.44 -6.73 -63.55
CA LYS A 2 40.65 -7.95 -63.28
C LYS A 2 41.52 -8.98 -62.55
N PRO A 3 41.06 -9.62 -61.46
CA PRO A 3 41.68 -10.84 -60.97
C PRO A 3 40.92 -12.08 -61.43
N LYS A 4 41.72 -13.05 -61.86
CA LYS A 4 41.35 -14.33 -62.47
C LYS A 4 40.65 -15.28 -61.51
N ASN A 5 39.74 -16.01 -62.13
CA ASN A 5 38.99 -17.17 -61.66
C ASN A 5 39.93 -18.33 -61.28
N ILE A 6 39.91 -18.78 -60.02
CA ILE A 6 40.57 -20.01 -59.55
C ILE A 6 39.48 -21.07 -59.38
N LYS A 7 39.45 -22.05 -60.29
CA LYS A 7 38.60 -23.24 -60.17
C LYS A 7 39.20 -24.18 -59.11
N SER A 8 38.62 -24.19 -57.91
CA SER A 8 38.91 -25.19 -56.87
C SER A 8 38.04 -26.44 -57.05
N LYS A 9 38.66 -27.60 -56.82
CA LYS A 9 38.15 -28.94 -57.12
C LYS A 9 36.90 -29.28 -56.30
N ASN A 10 35.94 -29.90 -56.98
CA ASN A 10 34.65 -30.32 -56.46
C ASN A 10 34.80 -31.51 -55.49
N ILE A 11 34.77 -31.27 -54.18
CA ILE A 11 34.68 -32.32 -53.15
C ILE A 11 33.20 -32.53 -52.85
N LYS A 12 32.63 -33.65 -53.31
CA LYS A 12 31.25 -34.00 -52.98
C LYS A 12 31.12 -34.19 -51.45
N PRO A 13 30.18 -33.49 -50.78
CA PRO A 13 29.95 -33.71 -49.36
C PRO A 13 29.41 -35.13 -49.16
N LYS A 14 30.12 -35.91 -48.34
CA LYS A 14 29.67 -37.23 -47.88
C LYS A 14 28.42 -36.99 -47.03
N ASN A 15 27.25 -37.36 -47.55
CA ASN A 15 25.96 -37.16 -46.89
C ASN A 15 25.84 -38.14 -45.71
N ILE A 16 26.34 -37.74 -44.54
CA ILE A 16 26.22 -38.49 -43.29
C ILE A 16 24.77 -38.32 -42.82
N LYS A 17 23.91 -39.29 -43.16
CA LYS A 17 22.54 -39.32 -42.65
C LYS A 17 22.58 -39.46 -41.12
N PRO A 18 21.95 -38.56 -40.36
CA PRO A 18 21.96 -38.64 -38.91
C PRO A 18 21.26 -39.93 -38.45
N ASN A 19 21.93 -40.69 -37.59
CA ASN A 19 21.37 -41.90 -37.01
C ASN A 19 20.22 -41.50 -36.05
N LYS A 20 18.98 -41.76 -36.47
CA LYS A 20 17.74 -41.41 -35.74
C LYS A 20 17.74 -41.93 -34.30
N ARG A 21 18.47 -43.01 -34.01
CA ARG A 21 18.58 -43.58 -32.65
C ARG A 21 19.37 -42.67 -31.71
N ILE A 22 20.47 -42.08 -32.17
CA ILE A 22 21.34 -41.18 -31.39
C ILE A 22 20.68 -39.81 -31.19
N LEU A 23 19.91 -39.35 -32.18
CA LEU A 23 19.15 -38.09 -32.08
C LEU A 23 18.03 -38.18 -31.03
N ARG A 24 17.35 -39.33 -30.95
CA ARG A 24 16.29 -39.58 -29.95
C ARG A 24 16.83 -39.63 -28.52
N THR A 25 17.97 -40.29 -28.27
CA THR A 25 18.56 -40.34 -26.93
C THR A 25 19.06 -38.98 -26.46
N LYS A 26 19.66 -38.17 -27.35
CA LYS A 26 20.08 -36.80 -27.00
C LYS A 26 18.88 -35.89 -26.71
N LEU A 27 17.78 -36.03 -27.44
CA LEU A 27 16.55 -35.25 -27.19
C LEU A 27 15.92 -35.60 -25.82
N VAL A 28 15.86 -36.89 -25.49
CA VAL A 28 15.32 -37.37 -24.21
C VAL A 28 16.19 -36.93 -23.03
N ALA A 29 17.52 -36.98 -23.17
CA ALA A 29 18.44 -36.51 -22.14
C ALA A 29 18.29 -35.00 -21.86
N ILE A 30 18.11 -34.18 -22.91
CA ILE A 30 17.89 -32.73 -22.76
C ILE A 30 16.56 -32.46 -22.05
N ILE A 31 15.48 -33.16 -22.41
CA ILE A 31 14.17 -33.00 -21.77
C ILE A 31 14.24 -33.37 -20.28
N LEU A 32 14.94 -34.45 -19.93
CA LEU A 32 15.12 -34.88 -18.54
C LEU A 32 15.94 -33.86 -17.72
N ILE A 33 17.00 -33.29 -18.31
CA ILE A 33 17.80 -32.25 -17.64
C ILE A 33 16.97 -30.98 -17.42
N THR A 34 16.17 -30.56 -18.40
CA THR A 34 15.28 -29.41 -18.24
C THR A 34 14.18 -29.65 -17.19
N LEU A 35 13.66 -30.87 -17.07
CA LEU A 35 12.71 -31.22 -16.02
C LEU A 35 13.35 -31.17 -14.64
N PHE A 36 14.59 -31.65 -14.52
CA PHE A 36 15.32 -31.69 -13.23
C PHE A 36 15.64 -30.28 -12.71
N ILE A 37 15.95 -29.33 -13.60
CA ILE A 37 16.19 -27.93 -13.22
C ILE A 37 14.90 -27.28 -12.68
N PHE A 38 13.72 -27.61 -13.21
CA PHE A 38 12.45 -27.05 -12.72
C PHE A 38 12.01 -27.59 -11.34
N VAL A 39 12.48 -28.78 -10.93
CA VAL A 39 12.14 -29.34 -9.61
C VAL A 39 12.96 -28.73 -8.47
N GLN A 40 14.16 -28.20 -8.77
CA GLN A 40 15.08 -27.67 -7.74
C GLN A 40 14.87 -26.20 -7.37
N PHE A 41 14.07 -25.45 -8.13
CA PHE A 41 13.67 -24.10 -7.78
C PHE A 41 12.18 -24.12 -7.38
N PRO A 42 11.85 -24.31 -6.09
CA PRO A 42 10.49 -23.99 -5.65
C PRO A 42 10.24 -22.54 -6.06
N LEU A 43 9.18 -22.33 -6.85
CA LEU A 43 8.72 -21.01 -7.20
C LEU A 43 8.42 -20.29 -5.88
N GLN A 44 9.34 -19.45 -5.41
CA GLN A 44 9.19 -18.75 -4.16
C GLN A 44 8.02 -17.79 -4.36
N ALA A 45 6.88 -18.13 -3.75
CA ALA A 45 5.73 -17.25 -3.73
C ALA A 45 6.21 -15.89 -3.21
N ALA A 46 5.87 -14.82 -3.94
CA ALA A 46 6.13 -13.47 -3.45
C ALA A 46 5.60 -13.35 -2.01
N PRO A 47 6.31 -12.64 -1.10
CA PRO A 47 5.80 -12.42 0.24
C PRO A 47 4.37 -11.86 0.10
N ALA A 48 3.41 -12.53 0.75
CA ALA A 48 2.04 -12.04 0.78
C ALA A 48 2.10 -10.57 1.21
N GLY A 49 1.51 -9.68 0.41
CA GLY A 49 1.36 -8.28 0.79
C GLY A 49 0.72 -8.17 2.18
N PRO A 50 0.84 -7.01 2.86
CA PRO A 50 0.25 -6.84 4.18
C PRO A 50 -1.21 -7.31 4.16
N VAL A 51 -1.54 -8.26 5.04
CA VAL A 51 -2.90 -8.78 5.16
C VAL A 51 -3.81 -7.60 5.47
N GLU A 52 -4.74 -7.32 4.56
CA GLU A 52 -5.62 -6.18 4.69
C GLU A 52 -6.61 -6.43 5.84
N ILE A 53 -6.34 -5.81 6.99
CA ILE A 53 -7.20 -5.91 8.16
C ILE A 53 -8.50 -5.14 7.88
N CYS A 54 -9.63 -5.84 7.93
CA CYS A 54 -10.95 -5.26 7.73
C CYS A 54 -11.45 -4.68 9.06
N LYS A 55 -11.53 -3.35 9.16
CA LYS A 55 -11.96 -2.64 10.38
C LYS A 55 -13.40 -2.19 10.27
N LEU A 56 -14.24 -2.57 11.22
CA LEU A 56 -15.64 -2.16 11.31
C LEU A 56 -15.82 -1.20 12.50
N ASN A 57 -16.27 0.02 12.23
CA ASN A 57 -16.63 1.00 13.25
C ASN A 57 -18.10 0.82 13.61
N VAL A 58 -18.37 0.68 14.91
CA VAL A 58 -19.68 0.35 15.46
C VAL A 58 -20.06 1.44 16.47
N LYS A 59 -21.26 2.01 16.29
CA LYS A 59 -21.85 2.92 17.28
C LYS A 59 -22.78 2.12 18.20
N LEU A 60 -22.67 2.34 19.49
CA LEU A 60 -23.37 1.59 20.53
C LEU A 60 -24.36 2.47 21.30
N SER A 61 -25.38 1.85 21.89
CA SER A 61 -26.21 2.47 22.93
C SER A 61 -25.46 2.51 24.26
N ASP A 62 -25.94 3.31 25.22
CA ASP A 62 -25.29 3.49 26.53
C ASP A 62 -25.23 2.18 27.34
N GLU A 63 -26.21 1.29 27.15
CA GLU A 63 -26.33 0.01 27.88
C GLU A 63 -25.69 -1.18 27.14
N ALA A 64 -25.00 -0.94 26.02
CA ALA A 64 -24.46 -2.01 25.19
C ALA A 64 -23.31 -2.76 25.88
N ASP A 65 -23.36 -4.09 25.84
CA ASP A 65 -22.30 -4.95 26.34
C ASP A 65 -21.27 -5.22 25.24
N ILE A 66 -20.12 -4.53 25.33
CA ILE A 66 -19.05 -4.59 24.33
C ILE A 66 -18.48 -6.01 24.18
N GLU A 67 -18.25 -6.72 25.29
CA GLU A 67 -17.65 -8.05 25.27
C GLU A 67 -18.59 -9.08 24.66
N LYS A 68 -19.90 -8.96 24.96
CA LYS A 68 -20.93 -9.77 24.34
C LYS A 68 -21.04 -9.50 22.85
N ILE A 69 -20.95 -8.24 22.42
CA ILE A 69 -20.96 -7.87 20.99
C ILE A 69 -19.75 -8.44 20.27
N ALA A 70 -18.55 -8.29 20.83
CA ALA A 70 -17.32 -8.84 20.25
C ALA A 70 -17.41 -10.36 20.10
N SER A 71 -17.75 -11.06 21.19
CA SER A 71 -17.91 -12.51 21.21
C SER A 71 -18.96 -13.02 20.21
N ALA A 72 -20.11 -12.36 20.13
CA ALA A 72 -21.19 -12.75 19.20
C ALA A 72 -20.88 -12.41 17.73
N SER A 73 -20.08 -11.38 17.50
CA SER A 73 -19.68 -10.97 16.15
C SER A 73 -18.58 -11.84 15.55
N GLY A 74 -17.75 -12.46 16.40
CA GLY A 74 -16.51 -13.12 16.00
C GLY A 74 -15.39 -12.15 15.58
N GLY A 75 -15.57 -10.85 15.80
CA GLY A 75 -14.57 -9.82 15.56
C GLY A 75 -13.73 -9.55 16.80
N GLU A 76 -12.46 -9.22 16.60
CA GLU A 76 -11.54 -8.83 17.67
C GLU A 76 -11.72 -7.35 18.00
N ILE A 77 -11.71 -6.99 19.28
CA ILE A 77 -11.76 -5.59 19.71
C ILE A 77 -10.42 -4.93 19.40
N LEU A 78 -10.40 -4.03 18.42
CA LEU A 78 -9.20 -3.23 18.11
C LEU A 78 -9.13 -1.97 18.97
N ARG A 79 -10.30 -1.35 19.24
CA ARG A 79 -10.38 -0.10 19.98
C ARG A 79 -11.76 0.13 20.57
N THR A 80 -11.81 0.64 21.79
CA THR A 80 -12.96 1.38 22.33
C THR A 80 -12.68 2.88 22.27
N GLY A 81 -13.70 3.67 21.95
CA GLY A 81 -13.58 5.11 21.76
C GLY A 81 -14.59 5.89 22.58
N PRO A 82 -14.38 7.21 22.74
CA PRO A 82 -15.39 8.09 23.31
C PRO A 82 -16.67 8.05 22.46
N LEU A 83 -17.79 8.51 23.04
CA LEU A 83 -19.10 8.55 22.39
C LEU A 83 -19.68 7.17 22.02
N ASN A 84 -19.36 6.14 22.81
CA ASN A 84 -19.83 4.76 22.67
C ASN A 84 -19.52 4.16 21.29
N TYR A 85 -18.26 4.30 20.87
CA TYR A 85 -17.76 3.66 19.66
C TYR A 85 -16.87 2.47 19.98
N LEU A 86 -17.01 1.44 19.15
CA LEU A 86 -16.21 0.23 19.13
C LEU A 86 -15.66 0.02 17.72
N THR A 87 -14.38 -0.28 17.58
CA THR A 87 -13.80 -0.74 16.32
C THR A 87 -13.47 -2.23 16.44
N LEU A 88 -14.13 -3.04 15.61
CA LEU A 88 -13.90 -4.47 15.48
C LEU A 88 -12.97 -4.76 14.29
N GLN A 89 -12.12 -5.76 14.45
CA GLN A 89 -11.26 -6.30 13.40
C GLN A 89 -11.79 -7.65 12.92
N PHE A 90 -11.82 -7.82 11.60
CA PHE A 90 -12.17 -9.06 10.92
C PHE A 90 -11.09 -9.45 9.90
N ASN A 91 -11.00 -10.75 9.61
CA ASN A 91 -10.13 -11.29 8.57
C ASN A 91 -10.64 -11.01 7.15
N ASP A 92 -11.95 -10.75 7.01
CA ASP A 92 -12.62 -10.46 5.75
C ASP A 92 -13.87 -9.59 5.94
N TYR A 93 -14.35 -8.99 4.86
CA TYR A 93 -15.58 -8.17 4.88
C TYR A 93 -16.85 -9.02 5.05
N GLY A 94 -16.96 -10.13 4.31
CA GLY A 94 -18.04 -11.10 4.40
C GLY A 94 -19.45 -10.51 4.63
N ASN A 95 -20.23 -11.17 5.48
CA ASN A 95 -21.50 -10.67 6.01
C ASN A 95 -21.36 -10.11 7.44
N ASN A 96 -20.13 -9.84 7.88
CA ASN A 96 -19.79 -9.50 9.26
C ASN A 96 -20.47 -8.21 9.70
N ARG A 97 -20.57 -7.22 8.81
CA ARG A 97 -21.31 -5.98 9.08
C ARG A 97 -22.78 -6.24 9.42
N GLN A 98 -23.49 -7.04 8.61
CA GLN A 98 -24.91 -7.33 8.84
C GLN A 98 -25.12 -8.12 10.12
N LYS A 99 -24.22 -9.07 10.44
CA LYS A 99 -24.24 -9.80 11.70
C LYS A 99 -24.13 -8.85 12.89
N VAL A 100 -23.14 -7.95 12.87
CA VAL A 100 -22.91 -6.97 13.95
C VAL A 100 -24.10 -6.02 14.08
N LEU A 101 -24.65 -5.53 12.96
CA LEU A 101 -25.78 -4.61 12.97
C LEU A 101 -27.06 -5.23 13.57
N ALA A 102 -27.20 -6.55 13.53
CA ALA A 102 -28.33 -7.27 14.11
C ALA A 102 -28.20 -7.51 15.63
N LEU A 103 -27.05 -7.19 16.23
CA LEU A 103 -26.83 -7.38 17.67
C LEU A 103 -27.53 -6.29 18.48
N SER A 104 -28.11 -6.69 19.61
CA SER A 104 -28.72 -5.74 20.55
C SER A 104 -27.66 -4.76 21.08
N GLY A 105 -28.03 -3.47 21.18
CA GLY A 105 -27.14 -2.40 21.59
C GLY A 105 -26.29 -1.80 20.46
N VAL A 106 -26.31 -2.37 19.25
CA VAL A 106 -25.65 -1.78 18.08
C VAL A 106 -26.60 -0.82 17.36
N LEU A 107 -26.21 0.45 17.28
CA LEU A 107 -26.97 1.51 16.61
C LEU A 107 -26.56 1.68 15.15
N SER A 108 -25.28 1.52 14.84
CA SER A 108 -24.77 1.51 13.47
C SER A 108 -23.49 0.70 13.34
N ALA A 109 -23.20 0.24 12.12
CA ALA A 109 -21.98 -0.48 11.78
C ALA A 109 -21.52 -0.08 10.37
N GLU A 110 -20.29 0.42 10.25
CA GLU A 110 -19.72 0.93 9.01
C GLU A 110 -18.26 0.49 8.86
N TRP A 111 -17.91 0.03 7.66
CA TRP A 111 -16.51 -0.28 7.36
C TRP A 111 -15.66 0.98 7.40
N SER A 112 -14.49 0.88 8.03
CA SER A 112 -13.53 1.97 8.11
C SER A 112 -13.07 2.34 6.71
N LYS A 113 -13.25 3.62 6.36
CA LYS A 113 -12.80 4.16 5.08
C LYS A 113 -11.35 4.58 5.21
N LYS A 114 -10.58 4.36 4.14
CA LYS A 114 -9.24 4.95 3.99
C LYS A 114 -9.41 6.29 3.29
N TYR A 115 -8.81 7.32 3.87
CA TYR A 115 -8.72 8.63 3.26
C TYR A 115 -7.28 8.86 2.86
N ARG A 116 -7.08 9.41 1.67
CA ARG A 116 -5.77 9.82 1.19
C ARG A 116 -5.83 11.32 0.92
N ILE A 117 -4.88 12.03 1.49
CA ILE A 117 -4.66 13.43 1.16
C ILE A 117 -3.78 13.45 -0.10
N GLU A 118 -4.15 14.23 -1.10
CA GLU A 118 -3.26 14.54 -2.21
C GLU A 118 -2.15 15.43 -1.66
N GLN A 119 -0.91 14.94 -1.67
CA GLN A 119 0.24 15.71 -1.18
C GLN A 119 0.53 16.84 -2.16
N ASP A 120 0.37 18.07 -1.70
CA ASP A 120 0.98 19.22 -2.36
C ASP A 120 2.51 19.09 -2.26
N LEU A 121 3.18 19.17 -3.41
CA LEU A 121 4.64 19.17 -3.48
C LEU A 121 5.16 20.52 -3.00
N VAL A 122 5.28 20.69 -1.68
CA VAL A 122 5.86 21.91 -1.10
C VAL A 122 7.37 21.70 -0.89
N THR A 123 8.17 22.49 -1.58
CA THR A 123 9.63 22.55 -1.36
C THR A 123 9.91 23.33 -0.08
N PRO A 124 10.53 22.72 0.95
CA PRO A 124 10.82 23.43 2.19
C PRO A 124 11.93 24.48 1.99
N SER A 125 11.68 25.69 2.47
CA SER A 125 12.70 26.75 2.60
C SER A 125 13.53 26.49 3.86
N THR A 126 14.87 26.47 3.71
CA THR A 126 15.83 26.03 4.75
C THR A 126 16.40 27.16 5.61
N LYS A 127 15.75 28.31 5.70
CA LYS A 127 16.32 29.44 6.44
C LYS A 127 15.51 29.77 7.69
N ALA A 128 16.07 29.43 8.84
CA ALA A 128 15.61 29.89 10.14
C ALA A 128 16.62 30.90 10.70
N GLY A 129 16.17 32.11 11.03
CA GLY A 129 17.02 33.15 11.58
C GLY A 129 16.25 34.21 12.38
N SER A 130 16.34 34.11 13.70
CA SER A 130 15.97 35.13 14.71
C SER A 130 14.48 35.42 14.96
N TYR A 131 14.22 36.00 16.14
CA TYR A 131 12.92 36.28 16.75
C TYR A 131 12.02 37.26 15.97
N HIS A 132 12.51 37.80 14.86
CA HIS A 132 11.72 38.44 13.81
C HIS A 132 11.87 37.57 12.56
N ASP A 133 10.76 37.01 12.09
CA ASP A 133 10.76 36.20 10.87
C ASP A 133 11.38 37.02 9.72
N PRO A 134 12.58 36.64 9.23
CA PRO A 134 13.29 37.41 8.22
C PRO A 134 12.59 37.33 6.85
N TYR A 135 11.64 36.42 6.70
CA TYR A 135 10.76 36.28 5.54
C TYR A 135 9.39 36.94 5.76
N TYR A 136 9.20 37.68 6.85
CA TYR A 136 7.93 38.39 7.09
C TYR A 136 7.57 39.34 5.93
N SER A 137 8.58 39.92 5.28
CA SER A 137 8.38 40.73 4.07
C SER A 137 7.69 39.94 2.94
N GLU A 138 8.00 38.64 2.81
CA GLU A 138 7.51 37.70 1.80
C GLU A 138 6.16 37.07 2.17
N GLN A 139 5.76 37.11 3.45
CA GLN A 139 4.48 36.60 3.97
C GLN A 139 3.30 37.53 3.66
N TRP A 140 3.01 37.69 2.36
CA TRP A 140 1.93 38.55 1.85
C TRP A 140 0.57 38.20 2.47
N ASN A 141 0.34 36.93 2.78
CA ASN A 141 -0.88 36.40 3.36
C ASN A 141 -1.16 37.01 4.74
N LEU A 142 -0.13 37.13 5.60
CA LEU A 142 -0.28 37.70 6.94
C LEU A 142 -0.66 39.19 6.89
N LYS A 143 -0.07 39.94 5.95
CA LYS A 143 -0.42 41.34 5.69
C LYS A 143 -1.84 41.46 5.15
N LYS A 144 -2.24 40.59 4.21
CA LYS A 144 -3.60 40.61 3.62
C LYS A 144 -4.71 40.36 4.65
N ILE A 145 -4.46 39.49 5.63
CA ILE A 145 -5.43 39.24 6.72
C ILE A 145 -5.31 40.24 7.88
N ARG A 146 -4.41 41.24 7.78
CA ARG A 146 -4.16 42.26 8.82
C ARG A 146 -3.75 41.67 10.17
N ALA A 147 -2.93 40.62 10.14
CA ALA A 147 -2.45 39.98 11.36
C ALA A 147 -1.62 40.94 12.24
N PRO A 148 -0.72 41.80 11.71
CA PRO A 148 0.08 42.72 12.53
C PRO A 148 -0.75 43.71 13.34
N GLU A 149 -1.79 44.27 12.74
CA GLU A 149 -2.66 45.24 13.38
C GLU A 149 -3.35 44.60 14.60
N LEU A 150 -3.86 43.38 14.43
CA LEU A 150 -4.47 42.63 15.52
C LEU A 150 -3.46 42.23 16.61
N TRP A 151 -2.24 41.87 16.24
CA TRP A 151 -1.18 41.59 17.21
C TRP A 151 -0.76 42.84 18.00
N ALA A 152 -0.71 44.01 17.35
CA ALA A 152 -0.44 45.29 18.00
C ALA A 152 -1.54 45.67 19.00
N GLU A 153 -2.79 45.25 18.75
CA GLU A 153 -3.92 45.33 19.69
C GLU A 153 -3.87 44.26 20.80
N GLY A 154 -2.89 43.36 20.77
CA GLY A 154 -2.68 42.29 21.76
C GLY A 154 -3.42 40.97 21.46
N VAL A 155 -4.10 40.86 20.32
CA VAL A 155 -4.86 39.67 19.91
C VAL A 155 -3.92 38.62 19.34
N THR A 156 -3.29 37.84 20.23
CA THR A 156 -2.20 36.91 19.89
C THR A 156 -2.61 35.44 19.85
N GLY A 157 -3.88 35.13 20.16
CA GLY A 157 -4.33 33.74 20.34
C GLY A 157 -3.83 33.09 21.65
N ARG A 158 -3.20 33.86 22.55
CA ARG A 158 -2.82 33.35 23.87
C ARG A 158 -4.06 32.81 24.61
N GLY A 159 -3.97 31.57 25.08
CA GLY A 159 -5.08 30.86 25.73
C GLY A 159 -6.00 30.11 24.76
N ILE A 160 -5.77 30.19 23.46
CA ILE A 160 -6.49 29.41 22.44
C ILE A 160 -5.69 28.14 22.14
N VAL A 161 -6.39 27.01 22.06
CA VAL A 161 -5.84 25.72 21.61
C VAL A 161 -6.30 25.47 20.18
N VAL A 162 -5.34 25.24 19.27
CA VAL A 162 -5.61 24.88 17.88
C VAL A 162 -5.16 23.43 17.69
N ALA A 163 -6.12 22.54 17.42
CA ALA A 163 -5.82 21.15 17.04
C ALA A 163 -5.68 21.06 15.52
N VAL A 164 -4.47 20.74 15.04
CA VAL A 164 -4.21 20.47 13.63
C VAL A 164 -4.19 18.95 13.46
N VAL A 165 -5.16 18.41 12.72
CA VAL A 165 -5.25 16.99 12.34
C VAL A 165 -5.00 16.92 10.83
N ASP A 166 -3.73 16.70 10.49
CA ASP A 166 -3.20 16.67 9.11
C ASP A 166 -2.44 15.34 8.92
#